data_AF-A0A433ZYF2-F1
#
_entry.id   AF-A0A433ZYF2-F1
#
_cell.length_a   1.000
_cell.length_b   1.000
_cell.length_c   1.000
_cell.angle_alpha   90.00
_cell.angle_beta   90.00
_cell.angle_gamma   90.00
#
_symmetry.space_group_name_H-M   'P 1'
#
loop_
_entity.id
_entity.type
_entity.pdbx_description
1 polymer ?
#
loop_
_entity_poly.entity_id
_entity_poly.type
_entity_poly.pdbx_seq_one_letter_code
_entity_poly.pdbx_strand_id
1 'polypeptide(L)' 'MIFDDMKADLANIMKKFVKRDCNIKYHYDGDNVVFYIDEENGVHIQININCISDVQVYQQA' A
#
# COMPACT_ATOMS: atom_id res chain seq x y z
N MET A 1 -10.32 2.86 6.42
CA MET A 1 -10.32 3.06 4.95
C MET A 1 -9.81 1.77 4.32
N ILE A 2 -10.15 1.42 3.06
CA ILE A 2 -9.69 0.14 2.46
C ILE A 2 -8.16 -0.04 2.53
N PHE A 3 -7.41 1.06 2.50
CA PHE A 3 -5.95 1.07 2.62
C PHE A 3 -5.42 0.69 4.02
N ASP A 4 -6.20 0.92 5.08
CA ASP A 4 -5.83 0.47 6.44
C ASP A 4 -5.92 -1.04 6.56
N ASP A 5 -6.96 -1.63 5.95
CA ASP A 5 -7.13 -3.09 5.89
C ASP A 5 -6.02 -3.71 5.05
N MET A 6 -5.71 -3.13 3.89
CA MET A 6 -4.58 -3.56 3.05
C MET A 6 -3.24 -3.44 3.79
N LYS A 7 -3.02 -2.37 4.58
CA LYS A 7 -1.82 -2.20 5.42
C LYS A 7 -1.71 -3.34 6.43
N ALA A 8 -2.81 -3.70 7.10
CA ALA A 8 -2.84 -4.79 8.07
C ALA A 8 -2.54 -6.15 7.42
N ASP A 9 -3.12 -6.40 6.25
CA ASP A 9 -2.85 -7.62 5.47
C ASP A 9 -1.39 -7.69 5.01
N LEU A 10 -0.83 -6.59 4.50
CA LEU A 10 0.60 -6.49 4.18
C LEU A 10 1.46 -6.80 5.41
N ALA A 11 1.14 -6.23 6.57
CA ALA A 11 1.88 -6.50 7.81
C ALA A 11 1.85 -8.00 8.17
N ASN A 12 0.70 -8.66 8.00
CA ASN A 12 0.56 -10.09 8.26
C ASN A 12 1.31 -10.96 7.25
N ILE A 13 1.36 -10.55 5.98
CA ILE A 13 2.16 -11.22 4.95
C ILE A 13 3.64 -11.06 5.26
N MET A 14 4.10 -9.85 5.56
CA MET A 14 5.51 -9.56 5.85
C MET A 14 6.03 -10.36 7.05
N LYS A 15 5.22 -10.60 8.09
CA LYS A 15 5.59 -11.48 9.22
C LYS A 15 5.97 -12.91 8.81
N LYS A 16 5.56 -13.38 7.63
CA LYS A 16 5.96 -14.70 7.10
C LYS A 16 7.37 -14.73 6.55
N PHE A 17 7.86 -13.58 6.09
CA PHE A 17 9.17 -13.44 5.42
C PHE A 17 10.19 -12.76 6.32
N VAL A 18 9.75 -11.86 7.20
CA VAL A 18 10.59 -11.05 8.07
C VAL A 18 10.39 -11.47 9.52
N LYS A 19 11.50 -11.78 10.20
CA LYS A 19 11.49 -12.21 11.62
C LYS A 19 11.34 -11.05 12.61
N ARG A 20 11.43 -9.81 12.14
CA ARG A 20 11.41 -8.58 12.95
C ARG A 20 10.28 -7.66 12.52
N ASP A 21 9.96 -6.71 13.38
CA ASP A 21 8.92 -5.72 13.08
C ASP A 21 9.29 -4.89 11.86
N CYS A 22 8.29 -4.68 11.00
CA CYS A 22 8.38 -3.83 9.80
C CYS A 22 7.58 -2.55 10.05
N ASN A 23 8.11 -1.41 9.66
CA ASN A 23 7.35 -0.17 9.67
C ASN A 23 6.65 0.01 8.33
N ILE A 24 5.32 0.00 8.33
CA ILE A 24 4.52 0.15 7.12
C ILE A 24 3.79 1.49 7.14
N LYS A 25 4.00 2.29 6.10
CA LYS A 25 3.31 3.56 5.85
C LYS A 25 2.71 3.54 4.46
N TYR A 26 1.71 4.36 4.22
CA TYR A 26 1.18 4.55 2.87
C TYR A 26 0.88 6.02 2.59
N HIS A 27 0.92 6.38 1.31
CA HIS A 27 0.49 7.66 0.79
C HIS A 27 -0.54 7.42 -0.32
N TYR A 28 -1.65 8.17 -0.29
CA TYR A 28 -2.68 8.16 -1.32
C TYR A 28 -2.77 9.55 -1.94
N ASP A 29 -2.60 9.64 -3.25
CA ASP A 29 -2.56 10.92 -4.00
C ASP A 29 -3.88 11.25 -4.73
N GLY A 30 -4.88 10.37 -4.65
CA GLY A 30 -6.17 10.49 -5.36
C GLY A 30 -6.34 9.43 -6.44
N ASP A 31 -5.26 9.05 -7.13
CA ASP A 31 -5.26 8.09 -8.23
C ASP A 31 -4.45 6.84 -7.91
N ASN A 32 -3.50 6.93 -6.98
CA ASN A 32 -2.57 5.87 -6.63
C ASN A 32 -2.40 5.79 -5.12
N VAL A 33 -2.16 4.57 -4.63
CA VAL A 33 -1.67 4.33 -3.28
C VAL A 33 -0.29 3.72 -3.34
N VAL A 34 0.63 4.29 -2.58
CA VAL A 34 2.01 3.81 -2.46
C VAL A 34 2.24 3.34 -1.02
N PHE A 35 2.57 2.06 -0.85
CA PHE A 35 3.00 1.49 0.42
C PHE A 35 4.53 1.50 0.51
N TYR A 36 5.03 1.94 1.66
CA TYR A 36 6.45 1.90 2.04
C TYR A 36 6.60 0.94 3.20
N ILE A 37 7.49 -0.04 3.05
CA ILE A 37 7.81 -1.05 4.05
C ILE A 37 9.29 -0.93 4.36
N ASP A 38 9.60 -0.44 5.56
CA ASP A 38 10.95 -0.32 6.08
C ASP A 38 11.25 -1.47 7.04
N GLU A 39 12.29 -2.24 6.77
CA GLU A 39 12.83 -3.25 7.67
C GLU A 39 14.05 -2.72 8.43
N GLU A 40 14.27 -3.21 9.66
CA GLU A 40 15.42 -2.82 10.50
C GLU A 40 16.80 -3.14 9.88
N ASN A 41 16.87 -4.10 8.96
CA ASN A 41 18.09 -4.48 8.25
C ASN A 41 18.48 -3.50 7.13
N GLY A 42 17.68 -2.44 6.92
CA GLY A 42 17.90 -1.45 5.86
C GLY A 42 17.25 -1.79 4.52
N VAL A 43 16.45 -2.86 4.45
CA VAL A 43 15.65 -3.18 3.26
C VAL A 43 14.45 -2.23 3.20
N HIS A 44 14.24 -1.63 2.02
CA HIS A 44 13.11 -0.75 1.73
C HIS A 44 12.33 -1.31 0.55
N ILE A 45 11.05 -1.61 0.76
CA ILE A 45 10.15 -2.12 -0.28
C ILE A 45 9.09 -1.06 -0.54
N GLN A 46 8.87 -0.76 -1.82
CA GLN A 46 7.82 0.13 -2.28
C GLN A 46 6.83 -0.64 -3.16
N ILE A 47 5.54 -0.56 -2.83
CA ILE A 47 4.46 -1.15 -3.63
C ILE A 47 3.57 -0.01 -4.11
N ASN A 48 3.53 0.20 -5.42
CA ASN A 48 2.67 1.20 -6.05
C ASN A 48 1.44 0.51 -6.66
N ILE A 49 0.25 0.97 -6.30
CA ILE A 49 -1.02 0.45 -6.77
C ILE A 49 -1.80 1.61 -7.39
N ASN A 50 -1.99 1.55 -8.70
CA ASN A 50 -2.89 2.47 -9.39
C ASN A 50 -4.33 2.12 -9.02
N CYS A 51 -5.02 3.05 -8.36
CA CYS A 51 -6.42 2.94 -7.97
C CYS A 51 -7.31 3.35 -9.14
N ILE A 52 -7.37 2.49 -10.16
CA ILE A 52 -8.28 2.71 -11.29
C ILE A 52 -9.70 2.42 -10.80
N SER A 53 -10.56 3.45 -10.82
CA SER A 53 -11.99 3.30 -10.60
C SER A 53 -12.65 3.01 -11.96
N ASP A 54 -13.34 1.88 -12.09
CA ASP A 54 -14.17 1.56 -13.28
C ASP A 54 -15.41 2.47 -13.42
N VAL A 55 -15.54 3.51 -12.58
CA VAL A 55 -16.62 4.48 -12.68
C VAL A 55 -16.41 5.28 -13.95
N GLN A 56 -17.22 4.98 -14.98
CA GLN A 56 -17.32 5.79 -16.18
C GLN A 56 -17.52 7.24 -15.77
N VAL A 57 -16.50 8.06 -16.01
CA VAL A 57 -16.63 9.51 -15.96
C VAL A 57 -17.60 9.84 -17.08
N TYR A 58 -18.87 10.04 -16.76
CA TYR A 58 -19.82 10.65 -17.68
C TYR A 58 -19.28 12.04 -18.04
N GLN A 59 -18.48 12.11 -19.10
CA GLN A 59 -18.17 13.37 -19.76
C GLN A 59 -19.50 13.87 -20.31
N GLN A 60 -20.12 14.80 -19.59
CA GLN A 60 -21.20 15.61 -20.11
C GLN A 60 -20.62 16.44 -21.26
N ALA A 61 -21.03 16.11 -22.49
CA ALA A 61 -20.91 16.96 -23.67
C ALA A 61 -22.26 17.61 -23.94
#